data_AF-A0A6P8ZCK3-F1
#
_entry.id   AF-A0A6P8ZCK3-F1
#
_cell.length_a   1.000
_cell.length_b   1.000
_cell.length_c   1.000
_cell.angle_alpha   90.00
_cell.angle_beta   90.00
_cell.angle_gamma   90.00
#
_symmetry.space_group_name_H-M   'P 1'
#
loop_
_entity.id
_entity.type
_entity.pdbx_description
1 polymer ?
#
loop_
_entity_poly.entity_id
_entity_poly.type
_entity_poly.pdbx_seq_one_letter_code
_entity_poly.pdbx_strand_id
1 'polypeptide(L)'
;MAGAIYCILICMFSRQFSLSAQEKTAASETAVFVVTEHIQVWFLSRISAVAPRTDLEYLKTITRDVLRNKKNDARKTMWKTAGGKFLGHLWYLCPELATLALFDRQVDQETKLSIVAAMNAGEDMEEDDLPNKGFIVKLENSVLSLTLPSFVNAGSKYFFHKLGVQPDFLSLHPSEWPSNSNFKEIEVLVKNLPVVNDAAERNVRIATDFHNILTKNEDQRQGLFLNVANDRKSVSQK
;
A
#
# COMPACT_ATOMS: atom_id res chain seq x y z
N MET A 1 -0.13 11.16 6.09
CA MET A 1 0.37 12.01 4.98
C MET A 1 0.08 13.51 5.17
N ALA A 2 -1.15 13.95 5.46
CA ALA A 2 -1.50 15.39 5.46
C ALA A 2 -0.51 16.30 6.23
N GLY A 3 -0.13 15.95 7.47
CA GLY A 3 0.85 16.71 8.26
C GLY A 3 2.23 16.86 7.59
N ALA A 4 2.71 15.81 6.91
CA ALA A 4 3.98 15.84 6.18
C ALA A 4 3.93 16.79 4.97
N ILE A 5 2.80 16.85 4.27
CA ILE A 5 2.58 17.82 3.18
C ILE A 5 2.57 19.24 3.74
N TYR A 6 1.94 19.46 4.90
CA TYR A 6 1.98 20.77 5.56
C TYR A 6 3.41 21.19 5.93
N CYS A 7 4.29 20.29 6.37
CA CYS A 7 5.70 20.64 6.59
C CYS A 7 6.37 21.19 5.32
N ILE A 8 6.09 20.60 4.15
CA ILE A 8 6.60 21.11 2.86
C ILE A 8 6.06 22.51 2.59
N LEU A 9 4.75 22.72 2.74
CA LEU A 9 4.11 24.03 2.54
C LEU A 9 4.65 25.08 3.51
N ILE A 10 4.81 24.73 4.79
CA ILE A 10 5.39 25.60 5.82
C ILE A 10 6.81 26.01 5.43
N CYS A 11 7.63 25.11 4.89
CA CYS A 11 8.96 25.45 4.39
C CYS A 11 8.90 26.42 3.20
N MET A 12 8.00 26.17 2.23
CA MET A 12 7.83 27.02 1.04
C MET A 12 7.34 28.44 1.39
N PHE A 13 6.41 28.54 2.34
CA PHE A 13 5.80 29.80 2.78
C PHE A 13 6.34 30.26 4.13
N SER A 14 7.56 29.87 4.50
CA SER A 14 8.15 30.11 5.83
C SER A 14 8.19 31.58 6.26
N ARG A 15 8.13 32.52 5.30
CA ARG A 15 8.05 33.97 5.56
C ARG A 15 6.67 34.45 6.02
N GLN A 16 5.62 33.67 5.75
CA GLN A 16 4.24 33.96 6.14
C GLN A 16 3.88 33.42 7.53
N PHE A 17 4.76 32.61 8.13
CA PHE A 17 4.54 32.00 9.44
C PHE A 17 5.54 32.51 10.47
N SER A 18 5.04 32.84 11.66
CA SER A 18 5.86 33.18 12.83
C SER A 18 6.35 31.89 13.51
N LEU A 19 7.40 31.28 12.97
CA LEU A 19 7.97 30.03 13.47
C LEU A 19 9.23 30.28 14.33
N SER A 20 9.35 29.56 15.44
CA SER A 20 10.59 29.46 16.21
C SER A 20 11.71 28.77 15.41
N ALA A 21 12.96 28.92 15.86
CA ALA A 21 14.10 28.24 15.23
C ALA A 21 13.95 26.71 15.24
N GLN A 22 13.43 26.16 16.34
CA GLN A 22 13.20 24.72 16.48
C GLN A 22 12.12 24.22 15.50
N GLU A 23 11.01 24.94 15.36
CA GLU A 23 9.93 24.57 14.43
C GLU A 23 10.40 24.65 12.98
N LYS A 24 11.20 25.66 12.62
CA LYS A 24 11.80 25.76 11.27
C LYS A 24 12.68 24.56 10.96
N THR A 25 13.56 24.18 11.88
CA THR A 25 14.43 23.01 11.71
C THR A 25 13.61 21.73 11.58
N ALA A 26 12.65 21.50 12.48
CA ALA A 26 11.81 20.30 12.45
C ALA A 26 10.97 20.20 11.16
N ALA A 27 10.35 21.31 10.73
CA ALA A 27 9.61 21.36 9.47
C ALA A 27 10.52 21.09 8.27
N SER A 28 11.72 21.68 8.24
CA SER A 28 12.69 21.48 7.16
C SER A 28 13.20 20.04 7.10
N GLU A 29 13.57 19.44 8.23
CA GLU A 29 14.03 18.05 8.28
C GLU A 29 12.93 17.07 7.86
N THR A 30 11.69 17.33 8.29
CA THR A 30 10.53 16.52 7.89
C THR A 30 10.25 16.69 6.39
N ALA A 31 10.28 17.91 5.87
CA ALA A 31 10.07 18.18 4.45
C ALA A 31 11.13 17.48 3.58
N VAL A 32 12.41 17.58 3.96
CA VAL A 32 13.50 16.87 3.28
C VAL A 32 13.28 15.36 3.32
N PHE A 33 12.99 14.79 4.49
CA PHE A 33 12.70 13.36 4.63
C PHE A 33 11.55 12.91 3.72
N VAL A 34 10.46 13.67 3.65
CA VAL A 34 9.31 13.32 2.82
C VAL A 34 9.67 13.35 1.35
N VAL A 35 10.38 14.39 0.90
CA VAL A 35 10.76 14.57 -0.50
C VAL A 35 11.83 13.56 -0.94
N THR A 36 12.79 13.20 -0.09
CA THR A 36 13.87 12.29 -0.48
C THR A 36 13.51 10.82 -0.29
N GLU A 37 12.78 10.47 0.77
CA GLU A 37 12.60 9.06 1.15
C GLU A 37 11.19 8.53 0.88
N HIS A 38 10.16 9.36 1.00
CA HIS A 38 8.77 8.87 1.12
C HIS A 38 7.93 9.14 -0.14
N ILE A 39 8.15 10.27 -0.82
CA ILE A 39 7.31 10.69 -1.94
C ILE A 39 7.41 9.70 -3.11
N GLN A 40 8.60 9.22 -3.46
CA GLN A 40 8.76 8.28 -4.57
C GLN A 40 7.95 6.99 -4.34
N VAL A 41 8.08 6.41 -3.14
CA VAL A 41 7.34 5.21 -2.73
C VAL A 41 5.84 5.45 -2.77
N TRP A 42 5.38 6.61 -2.28
CA TRP A 42 3.97 7.00 -2.34
C TRP A 42 3.43 7.11 -3.78
N PHE A 43 4.21 7.67 -4.70
CA PHE A 43 3.77 7.78 -6.09
C PHE A 43 3.70 6.41 -6.77
N LEU A 44 4.68 5.54 -6.49
CA LEU A 44 4.78 4.20 -7.05
C LEU A 44 3.78 3.20 -6.46
N SER A 45 3.35 3.37 -5.21
CA SER A 45 2.36 2.50 -4.57
C SER A 45 1.00 2.52 -5.29
N ARG A 46 0.73 3.56 -6.10
CA ARG A 46 -0.48 3.65 -6.95
C ARG A 46 -0.41 2.78 -8.21
N ILE A 47 0.77 2.23 -8.52
CA ILE A 47 0.96 1.31 -9.63
C ILE A 47 0.94 -0.09 -9.04
N SER A 48 -0.21 -0.76 -9.17
CA SER A 48 -0.50 -2.11 -8.65
C SER A 48 0.64 -3.12 -8.86
N ALA A 49 1.17 -3.21 -10.08
CA ALA A 49 2.27 -4.13 -10.42
C ALA A 49 3.56 -3.85 -9.63
N VAL A 50 3.85 -2.57 -9.38
CA VAL A 50 5.10 -2.09 -8.80
C VAL A 50 5.03 -2.02 -7.26
N ALA A 51 3.83 -1.93 -6.71
CA ALA A 51 3.59 -1.74 -5.29
C ALA A 51 4.26 -2.82 -4.41
N PRO A 52 4.14 -4.15 -4.69
CA PRO A 52 4.74 -5.17 -3.81
C PRO A 52 6.27 -5.05 -3.69
N ARG A 53 6.97 -4.77 -4.81
CA ARG A 53 8.42 -4.59 -4.81
C ARG A 53 8.82 -3.32 -4.10
N THR A 54 8.18 -2.20 -4.44
CA THR A 54 8.51 -0.89 -3.86
C THR A 54 8.25 -0.89 -2.35
N ASP A 55 7.17 -1.53 -1.90
CA ASP A 55 6.83 -1.64 -0.49
C ASP A 55 7.84 -2.50 0.28
N LEU A 56 8.29 -3.62 -0.31
CA LEU A 56 9.36 -4.44 0.27
C LEU A 56 10.69 -3.68 0.35
N GLU A 57 11.09 -2.97 -0.70
CA GLU A 57 12.31 -2.16 -0.72
C GLU A 57 12.24 -1.03 0.32
N TYR A 58 11.07 -0.40 0.47
CA TYR A 58 10.85 0.65 1.45
C TYR A 58 10.88 0.10 2.87
N LEU A 59 10.27 -1.07 3.13
CA LEU A 59 10.37 -1.77 4.42
C LEU A 59 11.81 -2.07 4.81
N LYS A 60 12.60 -2.57 3.86
CA LYS A 60 14.03 -2.84 4.09
C LYS A 60 14.79 -1.56 4.41
N THR A 61 14.48 -0.47 3.71
CA THR A 61 15.10 0.84 3.96
C THR A 61 14.75 1.38 5.33
N ILE A 62 13.46 1.46 5.68
CA ILE A 62 13.00 1.84 7.03
C ILE A 62 13.70 1.00 8.09
N THR A 63 13.67 -0.32 7.93
CA THR A 63 14.25 -1.26 8.91
C THR A 63 15.74 -1.02 9.07
N ARG A 64 16.49 -0.90 7.96
CA ARG A 64 17.93 -0.62 7.98
C ARG A 64 18.24 0.68 8.73
N ASP A 65 17.51 1.76 8.45
CA ASP A 65 17.74 3.06 9.08
C ASP A 65 17.35 3.09 10.56
N VAL A 66 16.22 2.47 10.92
CA VAL A 66 15.78 2.34 12.32
C VAL A 66 16.80 1.54 13.15
N LEU A 67 17.38 0.49 12.57
CA LEU A 67 18.36 -0.37 13.23
C LEU A 67 19.77 0.23 13.28
N ARG A 68 20.20 0.97 12.24
CA ARG A 68 21.55 1.57 12.15
C ARG A 68 21.74 2.66 13.20
N ASN A 69 20.72 3.48 13.47
CA ASN A 69 20.82 4.54 14.45
C ASN A 69 20.64 4.02 15.89
N LYS A 70 21.76 3.75 16.57
CA LYS A 70 21.74 3.39 18.00
C LYS A 70 21.30 4.56 18.90
N LYS A 71 21.57 5.80 18.51
CA LYS A 71 21.12 7.01 19.23
C LYS A 71 19.68 7.34 18.87
N ASN A 72 18.89 7.76 19.85
CA ASN A 72 17.54 8.32 19.62
C ASN A 72 17.69 9.79 19.20
N ASP A 73 17.85 10.01 17.89
CA ASP A 73 17.81 11.33 17.29
C ASP A 73 16.46 11.60 16.58
N ALA A 74 16.25 12.84 16.14
CA ALA A 74 15.05 13.25 15.42
C ALA A 74 14.82 12.40 14.16
N ARG A 75 15.90 12.04 13.44
CA ARG A 75 15.84 11.24 12.22
C ARG A 75 15.37 9.81 12.45
N LYS A 76 15.87 9.14 13.50
CA LYS A 76 15.39 7.81 13.91
C LYS A 76 13.92 7.87 14.29
N THR A 77 13.51 8.93 14.97
CA THR A 77 12.10 9.14 15.36
C THR A 77 11.20 9.31 14.14
N MET A 78 11.67 10.02 13.11
CA MET A 78 10.96 10.11 11.82
C MET A 78 10.81 8.75 11.16
N TRP A 79 11.91 7.98 11.02
CA TRP A 79 11.86 6.63 10.43
C TRP A 79 10.96 5.66 11.21
N LYS A 80 11.00 5.69 12.54
CA LYS A 80 10.14 4.85 13.38
C LYS A 80 8.67 5.21 13.20
N THR A 81 8.35 6.51 13.17
CA THR A 81 7.00 7.01 12.92
C THR A 81 6.51 6.63 11.53
N ALA A 82 7.34 6.85 10.51
CA ALA A 82 7.04 6.50 9.12
C ALA A 82 6.81 4.99 8.98
N GLY A 83 7.69 4.17 9.55
CA GLY A 83 7.54 2.71 9.57
C GLY A 83 6.28 2.23 10.26
N GLY A 84 5.94 2.78 11.43
CA GLY A 84 4.71 2.44 12.13
C GLY A 84 3.45 2.78 11.33
N LYS A 85 3.46 3.90 10.59
CA LYS A 85 2.37 4.23 9.65
C LYS A 85 2.35 3.31 8.44
N PHE A 86 3.53 3.05 7.86
CA PHE A 86 3.68 2.21 6.68
C PHE A 86 3.18 0.78 6.93
N LEU A 87 3.49 0.18 8.08
CA LEU A 87 2.98 -1.14 8.46
C LEU A 87 1.44 -1.20 8.46
N GLY A 88 0.76 -0.11 8.80
CA GLY A 88 -0.70 -0.03 8.73
C GLY A 88 -1.26 -0.03 7.31
N HIS A 89 -0.46 0.36 6.32
CA HIS A 89 -0.86 0.38 4.90
C HIS A 89 -0.56 -0.94 4.18
N LEU A 90 0.13 -1.89 4.82
CA LEU A 90 0.42 -3.22 4.26
C LEU A 90 -0.73 -4.22 4.42
N TRP A 91 -1.92 -3.77 4.83
CA TRP A 91 -3.08 -4.65 5.00
C TRP A 91 -3.48 -5.37 3.70
N TYR A 92 -3.18 -4.75 2.55
CA TYR A 92 -3.42 -5.34 1.22
C TYR A 92 -2.38 -6.41 0.85
N LEU A 93 -1.23 -6.47 1.53
CA LEU A 93 -0.17 -7.40 1.18
C LEU A 93 -0.58 -8.81 1.62
N CYS A 94 -1.18 -9.55 0.70
CA CYS A 94 -1.58 -10.94 0.82
C CYS A 94 -0.99 -11.76 -0.34
N PRO A 95 -1.00 -13.11 -0.26
CA PRO A 95 -0.44 -13.96 -1.31
C PRO A 95 -0.96 -13.67 -2.71
N GLU A 96 -2.25 -13.35 -2.85
CA GLU A 96 -2.90 -13.05 -4.13
C GLU A 96 -2.41 -11.73 -4.72
N LEU A 97 -2.29 -10.68 -3.88
CA LEU A 97 -1.86 -9.35 -4.36
C LEU A 97 -0.34 -9.25 -4.50
N ALA A 98 0.43 -10.09 -3.81
CA ALA A 98 1.87 -10.23 -4.06
C ALA A 98 2.18 -10.71 -5.49
N THR A 99 1.24 -11.42 -6.14
CA THR A 99 1.39 -11.87 -7.53
C THR A 99 1.48 -10.73 -8.55
N LEU A 100 1.00 -9.53 -8.19
CA LEU A 100 1.08 -8.34 -9.03
C LEU A 100 2.53 -8.02 -9.42
N ALA A 101 3.51 -8.40 -8.58
CA ALA A 101 4.93 -8.25 -8.86
C ALA A 101 5.41 -8.98 -10.12
N LEU A 102 4.70 -10.02 -10.59
CA LEU A 102 5.01 -10.71 -11.84
C LEU A 102 4.92 -9.78 -13.06
N PHE A 103 4.08 -8.76 -12.98
CA PHE A 103 3.83 -7.76 -14.03
C PHE A 103 4.74 -6.53 -13.91
N ASP A 104 5.57 -6.44 -12.86
CA ASP A 104 6.60 -5.42 -12.78
C ASP A 104 7.73 -5.74 -13.77
N ARG A 105 8.16 -4.72 -14.51
CA ARG A 105 9.28 -4.79 -15.45
C ARG A 105 10.64 -4.72 -14.76
N GLN A 106 10.69 -4.18 -13.54
CA GLN A 106 11.90 -4.08 -12.74
C GLN A 106 12.20 -5.34 -11.92
N VAL A 107 11.25 -6.27 -11.84
CA VAL A 107 11.50 -7.60 -11.26
C VAL A 107 12.20 -8.45 -12.31
N ASP A 108 13.37 -8.99 -11.94
CA ASP A 108 14.17 -9.84 -12.82
C ASP A 108 13.53 -11.22 -13.02
N GLN A 109 14.04 -11.94 -14.03
CA GLN A 109 13.47 -13.23 -14.42
C GLN A 109 13.67 -14.32 -13.37
N GLU A 110 14.79 -14.30 -12.63
CA GLU A 110 15.10 -15.29 -11.59
C GLU A 110 14.14 -15.13 -10.40
N THR A 111 13.86 -13.89 -10.00
CA THR A 111 12.85 -13.57 -8.99
C THR A 111 11.46 -13.98 -9.45
N LYS A 112 11.08 -13.78 -10.73
CA LYS A 112 9.79 -14.24 -11.29
C LYS A 112 9.67 -15.77 -11.22
N LEU A 113 10.72 -16.49 -11.61
CA LEU A 113 10.75 -17.95 -11.50
C LEU A 113 10.63 -18.42 -10.05
N SER A 114 11.32 -17.75 -9.12
CA SER A 114 11.25 -18.06 -7.69
C SER A 114 9.85 -17.80 -7.11
N ILE A 115 9.16 -16.75 -7.58
CA ILE A 115 7.76 -16.49 -7.24
C ILE A 115 6.88 -17.65 -7.73
N VAL A 116 7.03 -18.08 -8.99
CA VAL A 116 6.25 -19.20 -9.55
C VAL A 116 6.54 -20.51 -8.83
N ALA A 117 7.80 -20.77 -8.46
CA ALA A 117 8.16 -21.92 -7.66
C ALA A 117 7.49 -21.89 -6.28
N ALA A 118 7.45 -20.73 -5.61
CA ALA A 118 6.75 -20.56 -4.34
C ALA A 118 5.22 -20.77 -4.47
N MET A 119 4.62 -20.39 -5.60
CA MET A 119 3.21 -20.70 -5.90
C MET A 119 2.95 -22.20 -6.05
N ASN A 120 3.93 -22.97 -6.55
CA ASN A 120 3.79 -24.40 -6.81
C ASN A 120 4.28 -25.30 -5.67
N ALA A 121 4.90 -24.73 -4.62
CA ALA A 121 5.51 -25.49 -3.55
C ALA A 121 4.52 -26.05 -2.51
N GLY A 122 3.26 -25.60 -2.51
CA GLY A 122 2.21 -26.06 -1.59
C GLY A 122 1.06 -26.77 -2.30
N GLU A 123 0.19 -27.41 -1.52
CA GLU A 123 -1.07 -27.97 -2.00
C GLU A 123 -2.00 -26.84 -2.45
N ASP A 124 -2.79 -27.08 -3.51
CA ASP A 124 -3.77 -26.10 -3.97
C ASP A 124 -4.79 -25.84 -2.86
N MET A 125 -4.92 -24.58 -2.45
CA MET A 125 -5.81 -24.17 -1.36
C MET A 125 -7.20 -23.83 -1.93
N GLU A 126 -8.26 -24.34 -1.31
CA GLU A 126 -9.63 -23.94 -1.63
C GLU A 126 -9.94 -22.52 -1.10
N GLU A 127 -10.96 -21.87 -1.65
CA GLU A 127 -11.31 -20.47 -1.29
C GLU A 127 -11.59 -20.28 0.21
N ASP A 128 -12.22 -21.28 0.85
CA ASP A 128 -12.54 -21.26 2.27
C ASP A 128 -11.30 -21.43 3.18
N ASP A 129 -10.20 -21.96 2.64
CA ASP A 129 -8.94 -22.17 3.36
C ASP A 129 -7.96 -21.01 3.21
N LEU A 130 -8.24 -20.04 2.34
CA LEU A 130 -7.38 -18.89 2.13
C LEU A 130 -7.34 -18.03 3.41
N PRO A 131 -6.14 -17.75 3.94
CA PRO A 131 -6.02 -16.85 5.07
C PRO A 131 -6.49 -15.45 4.65
N ASN A 132 -7.67 -15.03 5.13
CA ASN A 132 -8.19 -13.67 5.03
C ASN A 132 -7.32 -12.60 5.73
N LYS A 133 -6.08 -12.93 6.11
CA LYS A 133 -5.14 -12.06 6.82
C LYS A 133 -3.92 -11.82 5.95
N GLY A 134 -3.69 -10.53 5.64
CA GLY A 134 -2.42 -10.08 5.07
C GLY A 134 -1.24 -10.42 5.97
N PHE A 135 -0.03 -10.35 5.41
CA PHE A 135 1.20 -10.69 6.13
C PHE A 135 1.41 -9.76 7.34
N ILE A 136 1.60 -10.35 8.52
CA ILE A 136 1.97 -9.59 9.72
C ILE A 136 3.47 -9.30 9.68
N VAL A 137 3.83 -8.12 9.18
CA VAL A 137 5.21 -7.65 9.15
C VAL A 137 5.54 -6.86 10.42
N LYS A 138 6.67 -7.16 11.05
CA LYS A 138 7.25 -6.37 12.15
C LYS A 138 8.58 -5.77 11.71
N LEU A 139 8.91 -4.57 12.17
CA LEU A 139 10.20 -3.91 11.87
C LEU A 139 11.34 -4.56 12.66
N GLU A 140 11.80 -5.72 12.18
CA GLU A 140 12.84 -6.54 12.79
C GLU A 140 13.89 -6.95 11.74
N ASN A 141 15.05 -7.44 12.17
CA ASN A 141 16.14 -7.85 11.27
C ASN A 141 15.69 -8.87 10.20
N SER A 142 14.68 -9.69 10.50
CA SER A 142 14.08 -10.66 9.58
C SER A 142 13.54 -10.03 8.29
N VAL A 143 13.12 -8.76 8.32
CA VAL A 143 12.64 -8.04 7.13
C VAL A 143 13.75 -7.88 6.08
N LEU A 144 15.01 -7.76 6.52
CA LEU A 144 16.14 -7.57 5.60
C LEU A 144 16.38 -8.81 4.73
N SER A 145 16.04 -10.00 5.22
CA SER A 145 16.11 -11.26 4.47
C SER A 145 14.89 -11.56 3.60
N LEU A 146 13.78 -10.83 3.74
CA LEU A 146 12.58 -11.09 2.95
C LEU A 146 12.81 -10.82 1.47
N THR A 147 12.28 -11.68 0.61
CA THR A 147 12.27 -11.51 -0.85
C THR A 147 10.82 -11.52 -1.33
N LEU A 148 10.58 -11.13 -2.59
CA LEU A 148 9.22 -11.19 -3.15
C LEU A 148 8.57 -12.58 -3.05
N PRO A 149 9.29 -13.70 -3.32
CA PRO A 149 8.77 -15.05 -3.09
C PRO A 149 8.31 -15.32 -1.66
N SER A 150 8.83 -14.62 -0.65
CA SER A 150 8.41 -14.79 0.75
C SER A 150 6.96 -14.37 1.01
N PHE A 151 6.37 -13.59 0.11
CA PHE A 151 4.98 -13.12 0.19
C PHE A 151 4.02 -13.94 -0.69
N VAL A 152 4.47 -15.06 -1.24
CA VAL A 152 3.72 -15.87 -2.21
C VAL A 152 3.62 -17.30 -1.68
N ASN A 153 2.47 -17.94 -1.90
CA ASN A 153 2.22 -19.34 -1.54
C ASN A 153 1.25 -19.98 -2.55
N ALA A 154 0.79 -21.20 -2.30
CA ALA A 154 -0.15 -21.89 -3.20
C ALA A 154 -1.47 -21.12 -3.42
N GLY A 155 -1.94 -20.38 -2.42
CA GLY A 155 -3.12 -19.52 -2.51
C GLY A 155 -2.97 -18.35 -3.49
N SER A 156 -1.74 -17.98 -3.85
CA SER A 156 -1.47 -16.93 -4.83
C SER A 156 -2.08 -17.23 -6.22
N LYS A 157 -2.25 -18.50 -6.60
CA LYS A 157 -2.89 -18.89 -7.86
C LYS A 157 -4.35 -18.44 -7.93
N TYR A 158 -5.00 -18.28 -6.77
CA TYR A 158 -6.40 -17.85 -6.68
C TYR A 158 -6.63 -16.44 -7.26
N PHE A 159 -5.58 -15.62 -7.33
CA PHE A 159 -5.61 -14.35 -8.07
C PHE A 159 -6.07 -14.53 -9.52
N PHE A 160 -5.52 -15.52 -10.24
CA PHE A 160 -5.87 -15.78 -11.64
C PHE A 160 -7.27 -16.38 -11.79
N HIS A 161 -7.68 -17.22 -10.84
CA HIS A 161 -9.05 -17.75 -10.77
C HIS A 161 -10.09 -16.61 -10.63
N LYS A 162 -9.86 -15.63 -9.74
CA LYS A 162 -10.73 -14.45 -9.58
C LYS A 162 -10.82 -13.59 -10.84
N LEU A 163 -9.76 -13.54 -11.64
CA LEU A 163 -9.77 -12.82 -12.91
C LEU A 163 -10.43 -13.61 -14.05
N GLY A 164 -10.73 -14.90 -13.84
CA GLY A 164 -11.32 -15.76 -14.87
C GLY A 164 -10.35 -16.11 -16.01
N VAL A 165 -9.03 -15.98 -15.78
CA VAL A 165 -8.01 -16.22 -16.80
C VAL A 165 -7.17 -17.44 -16.44
N GLN A 166 -6.97 -18.34 -17.40
CA GLN A 166 -6.08 -19.49 -17.23
C GLN A 166 -4.61 -19.03 -17.25
N PRO A 167 -3.83 -19.32 -16.19
CA PRO A 167 -2.46 -18.85 -16.06
C PRO A 167 -1.45 -19.75 -16.81
N ASP A 168 -1.74 -20.13 -18.05
CA ASP A 168 -0.91 -21.03 -18.87
C ASP A 168 0.52 -20.51 -19.07
N PHE A 169 0.67 -19.18 -19.04
CA PHE A 169 1.98 -18.53 -19.17
C PHE A 169 2.91 -18.81 -17.97
N LEU A 170 2.39 -19.19 -16.79
CA LEU A 170 3.23 -19.53 -15.64
C LEU A 170 4.08 -20.78 -15.88
N SER A 171 3.67 -21.65 -16.81
CA SER A 171 4.45 -22.82 -17.24
C SER A 171 5.56 -22.48 -18.25
N LEU A 172 5.51 -21.27 -18.84
CA LEU A 172 6.49 -20.79 -19.79
C LEU A 172 7.60 -19.98 -19.10
N HIS A 173 8.74 -19.84 -19.75
CA HIS A 173 9.82 -19.00 -19.25
C HIS A 173 9.42 -17.51 -19.27
N PRO A 174 9.78 -16.68 -18.25
CA PRO A 174 9.42 -15.26 -18.20
C PRO A 174 9.78 -14.41 -19.43
N SER A 175 10.77 -14.85 -20.22
CA SER A 175 11.15 -14.22 -21.49
C SER A 175 10.05 -14.30 -22.56
N GLU A 176 9.17 -15.31 -22.49
CA GLU A 176 8.11 -15.57 -23.46
C GLU A 176 6.77 -14.95 -23.06
N TRP A 177 6.63 -14.54 -21.80
CA TRP A 177 5.40 -13.93 -21.28
C TRP A 177 4.93 -12.71 -22.09
N PRO A 178 5.81 -11.77 -22.51
CA PRO A 178 5.38 -10.62 -23.31
C PRO A 178 4.79 -10.98 -24.69
N SER A 179 4.98 -12.21 -25.16
CA SER A 179 4.40 -12.71 -26.41
C SER A 179 3.07 -13.41 -26.21
N ASN A 180 2.80 -13.91 -25.01
CA ASN A 180 1.58 -14.66 -24.66
C ASN A 180 0.34 -13.74 -24.58
N SER A 181 -0.79 -14.18 -25.13
CA SER A 181 -2.05 -13.43 -25.15
C SER A 181 -2.64 -13.22 -23.75
N ASN A 182 -2.69 -14.28 -22.94
CA ASN A 182 -3.27 -14.25 -21.59
C ASN A 182 -2.46 -13.32 -20.70
N PHE A 183 -1.13 -13.35 -20.82
CA PHE A 183 -0.26 -12.43 -20.08
C PHE A 183 -0.54 -10.97 -20.43
N LYS A 184 -0.69 -10.64 -21.72
CA LYS A 184 -1.01 -9.26 -22.15
C LYS A 184 -2.36 -8.79 -21.63
N GLU A 185 -3.37 -9.65 -21.65
CA GLU A 185 -4.69 -9.35 -21.11
C GLU A 185 -4.63 -9.02 -19.62
N ILE A 186 -3.96 -9.86 -18.83
CA ILE A 186 -3.78 -9.63 -17.40
C ILE A 186 -2.89 -8.41 -17.14
N GLU A 187 -1.83 -8.19 -17.93
CA GLU A 187 -0.97 -7.01 -17.80
C GLU A 187 -1.77 -5.71 -17.98
N VAL A 188 -2.72 -5.68 -18.93
CA VAL A 188 -3.62 -4.53 -19.13
C VAL A 188 -4.58 -4.37 -17.95
N LEU A 189 -5.15 -5.46 -17.44
CA LEU A 189 -6.03 -5.41 -16.25
C LEU A 189 -5.28 -4.90 -15.02
N VAL A 190 -4.09 -5.42 -14.75
CA VAL A 190 -3.24 -5.03 -13.63
C VAL A 190 -2.88 -3.55 -13.73
N LYS A 191 -2.44 -3.07 -14.90
CA LYS A 191 -2.11 -1.64 -15.09
C LYS A 191 -3.28 -0.70 -14.81
N ASN A 192 -4.50 -1.15 -15.09
CA ASN A 192 -5.72 -0.37 -14.87
C ASN A 192 -6.37 -0.64 -13.51
N LEU A 193 -5.83 -1.55 -12.71
CA LEU A 193 -6.36 -1.87 -11.39
C LEU A 193 -6.22 -0.63 -10.50
N PRO A 194 -7.33 0.01 -10.10
CA PRO A 194 -7.24 1.19 -9.27
C PRO A 194 -6.72 0.75 -7.90
N VAL A 195 -5.58 1.28 -7.48
CA VAL A 195 -5.10 1.07 -6.11
C VAL A 195 -5.90 2.01 -5.20
N VAL A 196 -7.13 1.57 -4.86
CA VAL A 196 -8.18 2.38 -4.21
C VAL A 196 -7.84 2.75 -2.76
N ASN A 197 -6.71 2.29 -2.21
CA ASN A 197 -6.47 2.37 -0.77
C ASN A 197 -6.55 3.82 -0.23
N ASP A 198 -5.98 4.80 -0.93
CA ASP A 198 -6.01 6.19 -0.44
C ASP A 198 -7.40 6.85 -0.57
N ALA A 199 -8.22 6.43 -1.54
CA ALA A 199 -9.60 6.91 -1.69
C ALA A 199 -10.55 6.24 -0.69
N ALA A 200 -10.38 4.94 -0.46
CA ALA A 200 -11.12 4.18 0.55
C ALA A 200 -10.76 4.65 1.97
N GLU A 201 -9.47 4.82 2.29
CA GLU A 201 -9.00 5.35 3.57
C GLU A 201 -9.54 6.78 3.81
N ARG A 202 -9.54 7.65 2.79
CA ARG A 202 -10.16 8.98 2.90
C ARG A 202 -11.67 8.90 3.12
N ASN A 203 -12.38 8.04 2.40
CA ASN A 203 -13.83 7.89 2.56
C ASN A 203 -14.20 7.33 3.94
N VAL A 204 -13.47 6.32 4.42
CA VAL A 204 -13.63 5.76 5.78
C VAL A 204 -13.29 6.82 6.83
N ARG A 205 -12.21 7.58 6.64
CA ARG A 205 -11.82 8.68 7.54
C ARG A 205 -12.90 9.76 7.58
N ILE A 206 -13.42 10.19 6.43
CA ILE A 206 -14.51 11.18 6.35
C ILE A 206 -15.76 10.63 7.04
N ALA A 207 -16.14 9.38 6.78
CA ALA A 207 -17.30 8.75 7.42
C ALA A 207 -17.12 8.64 8.94
N THR A 208 -15.91 8.30 9.41
CA THR A 208 -15.58 8.18 10.83
C THR A 208 -15.52 9.55 11.52
N ASP A 209 -14.90 10.54 10.89
CA ASP A 209 -14.82 11.91 11.41
C ASP A 209 -16.25 12.50 11.43
N PHE A 210 -17.05 12.32 10.38
CA PHE A 210 -18.46 12.71 10.35
C PHE A 210 -19.28 12.01 11.43
N HIS A 211 -19.05 10.71 11.65
CA HIS A 211 -19.70 9.95 12.72
C HIS A 211 -19.41 10.53 14.10
N ASN A 212 -18.19 11.02 14.34
CA ASN A 212 -17.76 11.54 15.64
C ASN A 212 -18.08 13.02 15.87
N ILE A 213 -18.26 13.82 14.81
CA ILE A 213 -18.46 15.28 14.91
C ILE A 213 -19.91 15.64 15.25
N LEU A 214 -20.90 14.96 14.67
CA LEU A 214 -22.29 15.43 14.70
C LEU A 214 -23.07 15.02 15.95
N THR A 215 -23.05 13.74 16.32
CA THR A 215 -23.76 13.25 17.51
C THR A 215 -23.23 11.88 17.94
N LYS A 216 -23.17 11.67 19.26
CA LYS A 216 -22.85 10.36 19.87
C LYS A 216 -24.11 9.53 20.15
N ASN A 217 -25.30 10.10 19.93
CA ASN A 217 -26.58 9.42 20.12
C ASN A 217 -27.00 8.74 18.81
N GLU A 218 -27.21 7.43 18.86
CA GLU A 218 -27.49 6.61 17.69
C GLU A 218 -28.86 6.89 17.05
N ASP A 219 -29.89 7.18 17.85
CA ASP A 219 -31.24 7.49 17.35
C ASP A 219 -31.27 8.81 16.57
N GLN A 220 -30.59 9.83 17.08
CA GLN A 220 -30.45 11.11 16.38
C GLN A 220 -29.66 10.97 15.08
N ARG A 221 -28.64 10.09 15.08
CA ARG A 221 -27.83 9.78 13.90
C ARG A 221 -28.67 9.07 12.83
N GLN A 222 -29.48 8.10 13.23
CA GLN A 222 -30.34 7.36 12.31
C GLN A 222 -31.39 8.29 11.67
N GLY A 223 -31.95 9.21 12.45
CA GLY A 223 -32.85 10.25 11.95
C GLY A 223 -32.19 11.19 10.93
N LEU A 224 -30.96 11.62 11.19
CA LEU A 224 -30.17 12.44 10.25
C LEU A 224 -29.90 11.72 8.92
N PHE A 225 -29.50 10.45 8.96
CA PHE A 225 -29.29 9.67 7.74
C PHE A 225 -30.58 9.47 6.96
N LEU A 226 -31.70 9.26 7.64
CA LEU A 226 -33.02 9.12 7.01
C LEU A 226 -33.41 10.41 6.28
N ASN A 227 -33.21 11.57 6.92
CA ASN A 227 -33.51 12.87 6.33
C ASN A 227 -32.63 13.17 5.11
N VAL A 228 -31.31 12.94 5.21
CA VAL A 228 -30.39 13.12 4.06
C VAL A 228 -30.74 12.18 2.90
N ALA A 229 -31.14 10.94 3.19
CA ALA A 229 -31.57 9.99 2.15
C ALA A 229 -32.87 10.44 1.46
N ASN A 230 -33.82 10.98 2.23
CA ASN A 230 -35.07 11.52 1.70
C ASN A 230 -34.83 12.79 0.87
N ASP A 231 -33.94 13.67 1.30
CA ASP A 231 -33.56 14.88 0.57
C ASP A 231 -32.82 14.55 -0.74
N ARG A 232 -31.94 13.54 -0.75
CA ARG A 232 -31.30 13.09 -1.99
C ARG A 232 -32.30 12.53 -3.00
N LYS A 233 -33.31 11.79 -2.52
CA LYS A 233 -34.39 11.27 -3.36
C LYS A 233 -35.25 12.40 -3.94
N SER A 234 -35.51 13.46 -3.18
CA SER A 234 -36.29 14.61 -3.65
C SER A 234 -35.54 15.48 -4.65
N VAL A 235 -34.22 15.59 -4.53
CA VAL A 235 -33.37 16.32 -5.49
C VAL A 235 -33.16 15.55 -6.79
N SER A 236 -33.08 14.22 -6.74
CA SER A 236 -32.87 13.38 -7.93
C SER A 236 -34.13 13.17 -8.80
N GLN A 237 -35.28 13.70 -8.36
CA GLN A 237 -36.56 13.66 -9.08
C GLN A 237 -36.90 14.98 -9.80
N LYS A 238 -35.97 15.96 -9.82
CA LYS A 238 -36.02 17.15 -10.68
C LYS A 238 -35.03 17.02 -11.83
#